data_AF-A0A9D3RU10-F1
#
_entry.id   AF-A0A9D3RU10-F1
#
_cell.length_a   1.000
_cell.length_b   1.000
_cell.length_c   1.000
_cell.angle_alpha   90.00
_cell.angle_beta   90.00
_cell.angle_gamma   90.00
#
_symmetry.space_group_name_H-M   'P 1'
#
loop_
_entity.id
_entity.type
_entity.pdbx_description
1 polymer ?
#
loop_
_entity_poly.entity_id
_entity_poly.type
_entity_poly.pdbx_seq_one_letter_code
_entity_poly.pdbx_strand_id
1 'polypeptide(L)'
;MLKSIPYNQPKQAQDFDPDECQPVEMEDGSIVVNARNQNSYHCRCRMVVRSTDGGESLPVENLIFDTTLVDPAVAAGALQKEGVMYFTNPANTHSRVNLTLRWSLTNGSSWEKEAVQLWAGPSCYSSMTSLVGEAIEDRKYIYVIYEKGHKSCIETVSFAKIHLYGGR
;
A
#
# COMPACT_ATOMS: atom_id res chain seq x y z
N MET A 1 4.09 4.88 17.59
CA MET A 1 4.61 3.72 16.83
C MET A 1 3.95 2.44 17.30
N LEU A 2 3.50 1.58 16.37
CA LEU A 2 2.99 0.25 16.68
C LEU A 2 4.14 -0.65 17.15
N LYS A 3 4.04 -1.19 18.37
CA LYS A 3 5.05 -2.12 18.91
C LYS A 3 4.72 -3.53 18.46
N SER A 4 5.75 -4.27 18.03
CA SER A 4 5.61 -5.69 17.76
C SER A 4 5.42 -6.51 19.03
N ILE A 5 4.84 -7.70 18.91
CA ILE A 5 4.61 -8.66 20.00
C ILE A 5 5.21 -10.00 19.58
N PRO A 6 6.23 -10.51 20.31
CA PRO A 6 6.85 -9.91 21.50
C PRO A 6 7.73 -8.69 21.16
N TYR A 7 7.73 -7.66 22.00
CA TYR A 7 8.55 -6.47 21.77
C TYR A 7 10.04 -6.72 22.05
N ASN A 8 10.93 -6.23 21.18
CA ASN A 8 12.39 -6.31 21.30
C ASN A 8 12.96 -7.72 21.52
N GLN A 9 12.32 -8.73 20.93
CA GLN A 9 12.74 -10.12 20.96
C GLN A 9 12.78 -10.69 19.53
N PRO A 10 13.56 -11.76 19.28
CA PRO A 10 13.53 -12.47 18.01
C PRO A 10 12.10 -12.90 17.66
N LYS A 11 11.72 -12.66 16.42
CA LYS A 11 10.38 -12.93 15.92
C LYS A 11 10.25 -14.34 15.38
N GLN A 12 9.06 -14.89 15.52
CA GLN A 12 8.64 -16.16 14.96
C GLN A 12 7.56 -15.95 13.91
N ALA A 13 7.30 -17.01 13.13
CA ALA A 13 6.16 -17.01 12.22
C ALA A 13 4.88 -16.74 13.00
N GLN A 14 4.02 -15.90 12.45
CA GLN A 14 2.75 -15.45 13.04
C GLN A 14 2.89 -14.61 14.32
N ASP A 15 4.06 -14.02 14.60
CA ASP A 15 4.15 -12.94 15.59
C ASP A 15 3.57 -11.64 15.02
N PHE A 16 3.00 -10.79 15.89
CA PHE A 16 2.50 -9.48 15.50
C PHE A 16 3.70 -8.57 15.24
N ASP A 17 4.02 -8.36 13.98
CA ASP A 17 5.23 -7.64 13.58
C ASP A 17 4.93 -6.71 12.40
N PRO A 18 4.37 -5.52 12.67
CA PRO A 18 4.26 -4.46 11.68
C PRO A 18 5.65 -3.92 11.37
N ASP A 19 6.05 -3.96 10.10
CA ASP A 19 7.37 -3.52 9.63
C ASP A 19 7.20 -2.29 8.70
N GLU A 20 7.84 -2.28 7.54
CA GLU A 20 7.72 -1.24 6.50
C GLU A 20 6.29 -0.73 6.30
N CYS A 21 6.09 0.57 6.43
CA CYS A 21 4.78 1.18 6.33
C CYS A 21 4.78 2.45 5.48
N GLN A 22 3.59 2.83 5.00
CA GLN A 22 3.33 4.09 4.31
C GLN A 22 2.16 4.82 5.00
N PRO A 23 2.42 5.97 5.64
CA PRO A 23 1.37 6.86 6.12
C PRO A 23 0.79 7.69 4.96
N VAL A 24 -0.52 7.91 4.99
CA VAL A 24 -1.26 8.76 4.05
C VAL A 24 -2.25 9.61 4.82
N GLU A 25 -2.15 10.93 4.69
CA GLU A 25 -3.13 11.86 5.26
C GLU A 25 -4.38 11.90 4.39
N MET A 26 -5.54 11.82 5.04
CA MET A 26 -6.87 11.88 4.43
C MET A 26 -7.41 13.32 4.46
N GLU A 27 -8.47 13.60 3.71
CA GLU A 27 -9.05 14.96 3.64
C GLU A 27 -9.66 15.45 4.96
N ASP A 28 -10.01 14.53 5.86
CA ASP A 28 -10.50 14.81 7.21
C ASP A 28 -9.36 15.05 8.23
N GLY A 29 -8.09 15.03 7.79
CA GLY A 29 -6.90 15.20 8.62
C GLY A 29 -6.49 13.94 9.40
N SER A 30 -7.23 12.82 9.26
CA SER A 30 -6.79 11.54 9.81
C SER A 30 -5.66 10.93 8.98
N ILE A 31 -4.82 10.13 9.61
CA ILE A 31 -3.70 9.44 8.93
C ILE A 31 -4.00 7.95 8.89
N VAL A 32 -3.99 7.38 7.69
CA VAL A 32 -4.01 5.93 7.47
C VAL A 32 -2.58 5.46 7.32
N VAL A 33 -2.16 4.52 8.17
CA VAL A 33 -0.85 3.87 8.06
C VAL A 33 -1.06 2.45 7.55
N ASN A 34 -0.62 2.19 6.33
CA ASN A 34 -0.63 0.87 5.74
C ASN A 34 0.74 0.21 5.95
N ALA A 35 0.78 -0.85 6.77
CA ALA A 35 2.00 -1.52 7.20
C ALA A 35 2.08 -2.96 6.67
N ARG A 36 3.31 -3.39 6.45
CA ARG A 36 3.66 -4.76 6.09
C ARG A 36 3.44 -5.67 7.28
N ASN A 37 2.67 -6.74 7.08
CA ASN A 37 2.51 -7.81 8.05
C ASN A 37 3.67 -8.80 7.91
N GLN A 38 4.80 -8.50 8.56
CA GLN A 38 6.10 -9.15 8.31
C GLN A 38 6.05 -10.67 8.48
N ASN A 39 5.45 -11.13 9.58
CA ASN A 39 5.41 -12.55 9.93
C ASN A 39 4.05 -13.19 9.68
N SER A 40 3.19 -12.54 8.88
CA SER A 40 1.86 -13.06 8.52
C SER A 40 0.97 -13.37 9.73
N TYR A 41 0.91 -12.44 10.69
CA TYR A 41 0.01 -12.52 11.84
C TYR A 41 -1.44 -12.67 11.35
N HIS A 42 -2.07 -13.81 11.65
CA HIS A 42 -3.41 -14.27 11.19
C HIS A 42 -3.66 -14.38 9.68
N CYS A 43 -3.03 -13.55 8.85
CA CYS A 43 -3.24 -13.50 7.41
C CYS A 43 -1.94 -13.15 6.66
N ARG A 44 -1.97 -13.35 5.33
CA ARG A 44 -1.00 -12.81 4.38
C ARG A 44 -1.61 -11.58 3.69
N CYS A 45 -1.78 -10.52 4.47
CA CYS A 45 -2.50 -9.31 4.08
C CYS A 45 -1.94 -8.07 4.79
N ARG A 46 -2.30 -6.87 4.34
CA ARG A 46 -1.81 -5.61 4.92
C ARG A 46 -2.40 -5.37 6.31
N MET A 47 -1.57 -4.84 7.21
CA MET A 47 -2.03 -4.23 8.47
C MET A 47 -2.34 -2.77 8.19
N VAL A 48 -3.50 -2.29 8.63
CA VAL A 48 -3.89 -0.89 8.46
C VAL A 48 -4.31 -0.33 9.81
N VAL A 49 -3.72 0.78 10.22
CA VAL A 49 -4.12 1.51 11.44
C VAL A 49 -4.46 2.94 11.09
N ARG A 50 -5.48 3.51 11.74
CA ARG A 50 -5.86 4.91 11.58
C ARG A 50 -5.54 5.72 12.83
N SER A 51 -4.82 6.83 12.64
CA SER A 51 -4.62 7.90 13.62
C SER A 51 -5.59 9.04 13.35
N THR A 52 -6.11 9.62 14.42
CA THR A 52 -6.98 10.81 14.40
C THR A 52 -6.34 12.01 15.12
N ASP A 53 -5.06 11.91 15.45
CA ASP A 53 -4.28 12.89 16.22
C ASP A 53 -3.01 13.31 15.46
N GLY A 54 -3.07 13.36 14.13
CA GLY A 54 -1.94 13.77 13.30
C GLY A 54 -0.74 12.81 13.33
N GLY A 55 -0.96 11.56 13.74
CA GLY A 55 0.07 10.52 13.81
C GLY A 55 0.80 10.44 15.14
N GLU A 56 0.38 11.20 16.16
CA GLU A 56 0.95 11.13 17.50
C GLU A 56 0.77 9.73 18.12
N SER A 57 -0.41 9.12 17.94
CA SER A 57 -0.70 7.76 18.37
C SER A 57 -1.17 6.87 17.23
N LEU A 58 -0.93 5.56 17.38
CA LEU A 58 -1.43 4.50 16.51
C LEU A 58 -2.15 3.46 17.37
N PRO A 59 -3.39 3.75 17.80
CA PRO A 59 -4.17 2.89 18.68
C PRO A 59 -4.40 1.52 18.03
N VAL A 60 -4.13 0.45 18.77
CA VAL A 60 -4.30 -0.95 18.30
C VAL A 60 -5.77 -1.27 18.06
N GLU A 61 -6.66 -0.53 18.72
CA GLU A 61 -8.12 -0.59 18.61
C GLU A 61 -8.59 -0.15 17.22
N ASN A 62 -7.81 0.69 16.54
CA ASN A 62 -8.05 1.12 15.16
C ASN A 62 -7.26 0.30 14.14
N LEU A 63 -6.57 -0.75 14.57
CA LEU A 63 -5.83 -1.63 13.68
C LEU A 63 -6.75 -2.70 13.10
N ILE A 64 -6.69 -2.86 11.79
CA ILE A 64 -7.38 -3.91 11.06
C ILE A 64 -6.40 -4.69 10.17
N PHE A 65 -6.77 -5.92 9.85
CA PHE A 65 -6.14 -6.73 8.83
C PHE A 65 -6.99 -6.65 7.56
N ASP A 66 -6.52 -5.91 6.56
CA ASP A 66 -7.27 -5.75 5.31
C ASP A 66 -7.03 -6.95 4.40
N THR A 67 -7.90 -7.96 4.53
CA THR A 67 -7.83 -9.21 3.75
C THR A 67 -8.07 -9.04 2.26
N THR A 68 -8.59 -7.88 1.81
CA THR A 68 -8.68 -7.53 0.38
C THR A 68 -7.30 -7.24 -0.20
N LEU A 69 -6.42 -6.67 0.61
CA LEU A 69 -5.04 -6.34 0.27
C LEU A 69 -4.10 -7.51 0.65
N VAL A 70 -4.22 -8.62 -0.08
CA VAL A 70 -3.28 -9.74 0.05
C VAL A 70 -1.84 -9.30 -0.23
N ASP A 71 -0.89 -9.82 0.54
CA ASP A 71 0.49 -9.34 0.52
C ASP A 71 1.51 -10.46 0.83
N PRO A 72 2.65 -10.51 0.11
CA PRO A 72 3.70 -11.50 0.32
C PRO A 72 4.80 -11.01 1.29
N ALA A 73 4.49 -10.08 2.19
CA ALA A 73 5.42 -9.36 3.05
C ALA A 73 6.45 -8.54 2.25
N VAL A 74 6.02 -7.36 1.78
CA VAL A 74 6.86 -6.41 1.03
C VAL A 74 6.39 -4.96 1.24
N ALA A 75 7.24 -3.96 1.04
CA ALA A 75 6.80 -2.57 1.01
C ALA A 75 5.79 -2.33 -0.13
N ALA A 76 4.80 -1.49 0.15
CA ALA A 76 3.71 -1.14 -0.76
C ALA A 76 3.67 0.37 -0.96
N GLY A 77 3.08 0.83 -2.06
CA GLY A 77 2.82 2.24 -2.32
C GLY A 77 1.40 2.62 -1.90
N ALA A 78 1.22 3.81 -1.35
CA ALA A 78 -0.09 4.37 -1.04
C ALA A 78 -0.09 5.88 -1.29
N LEU A 79 -1.21 6.43 -1.76
CA LEU A 79 -1.36 7.84 -2.10
C LEU A 79 -2.82 8.25 -1.93
N GLN A 80 -3.08 9.44 -1.38
CA GLN A 80 -4.37 10.11 -1.50
C GLN A 80 -4.26 11.14 -2.62
N LYS A 81 -5.26 11.19 -3.51
CA LYS A 81 -5.45 12.28 -4.46
C LYS A 81 -6.94 12.54 -4.66
N GLU A 82 -7.38 13.74 -4.29
CA GLU A 82 -8.73 14.27 -4.58
C GLU A 82 -9.86 13.32 -4.16
N GLY A 83 -9.88 12.96 -2.87
CA GLY A 83 -10.88 12.07 -2.28
C GLY A 83 -10.72 10.59 -2.60
N VAL A 84 -9.72 10.21 -3.41
CA VAL A 84 -9.47 8.81 -3.78
C VAL A 84 -8.15 8.34 -3.19
N MET A 85 -8.19 7.19 -2.49
CA MET A 85 -6.98 6.52 -2.01
C MET A 85 -6.55 5.48 -3.04
N TYR A 86 -5.29 5.53 -3.46
CA TYR A 86 -4.66 4.58 -4.37
C TYR A 86 -3.64 3.74 -3.62
N PHE A 87 -3.49 2.48 -4.02
CA PHE A 87 -2.59 1.53 -3.39
C PHE A 87 -1.95 0.59 -4.41
N THR A 88 -0.65 0.33 -4.26
CA THR A 88 0.08 -0.63 -5.08
C THR A 88 0.83 -1.63 -4.22
N ASN A 89 0.65 -2.92 -4.50
CA ASN A 89 1.52 -3.99 -4.00
C ASN A 89 1.52 -5.19 -4.95
N PRO A 90 2.49 -6.12 -4.80
CA PRO A 90 2.39 -7.44 -5.41
C PRO A 90 1.18 -8.18 -4.82
N ALA A 91 0.08 -8.27 -5.59
CA ALA A 91 -1.19 -8.81 -5.11
C ALA A 91 -1.19 -10.34 -5.14
N ASN A 92 -0.42 -10.92 -4.22
CA ASN A 92 -0.27 -12.36 -4.05
C ASN A 92 0.10 -12.66 -2.59
N THR A 93 -0.39 -13.77 -2.04
CA THR A 93 -0.18 -14.11 -0.63
C THR A 93 1.23 -14.67 -0.33
N HIS A 94 1.94 -15.20 -1.32
CA HIS A 94 3.17 -15.98 -1.10
C HIS A 94 4.38 -15.47 -1.88
N SER A 95 4.16 -14.92 -3.07
CA SER A 95 5.23 -14.58 -4.02
C SER A 95 5.17 -13.11 -4.39
N ARG A 96 6.33 -12.49 -4.52
CA ARG A 96 6.48 -11.10 -4.96
C ARG A 96 6.29 -11.01 -6.48
N VAL A 97 5.04 -11.13 -6.92
CA VAL A 97 4.59 -11.11 -8.31
C VAL A 97 3.27 -10.36 -8.42
N ASN A 98 2.86 -10.03 -9.64
CA ASN A 98 1.54 -9.45 -9.91
C ASN A 98 1.34 -8.07 -9.23
N LEU A 99 2.24 -7.12 -9.49
CA LEU A 99 2.09 -5.74 -9.03
C LEU A 99 0.77 -5.16 -9.55
N THR A 100 -0.09 -4.78 -8.63
CA THR A 100 -1.46 -4.39 -8.91
C THR A 100 -1.75 -3.04 -8.27
N LEU A 101 -2.38 -2.14 -9.03
CA LEU A 101 -2.98 -0.90 -8.55
C LEU A 101 -4.45 -1.14 -8.19
N ARG A 102 -4.84 -0.70 -6.99
CA ARG A 102 -6.22 -0.65 -6.49
C ARG A 102 -6.54 0.77 -6.06
N TRP A 103 -7.83 1.09 -5.98
CA TRP A 103 -8.29 2.36 -5.43
C TRP A 103 -9.52 2.19 -4.54
N SER A 104 -9.70 3.16 -3.66
CA SER A 104 -10.79 3.23 -2.69
C SER A 104 -11.44 4.60 -2.73
N LEU A 105 -12.77 4.60 -2.86
CA LEU A 105 -13.63 5.78 -2.73
C LEU A 105 -14.08 6.01 -1.27
N THR A 106 -13.62 5.15 -0.35
CA THR A 106 -14.03 5.15 1.07
C THR A 106 -12.81 5.26 1.99
N ASN A 107 -11.79 6.03 1.59
CA ASN A 107 -10.56 6.25 2.38
C ASN A 107 -9.89 4.94 2.87
N GLY A 108 -9.92 3.88 2.07
CA GLY A 108 -9.30 2.59 2.40
C GLY A 108 -10.16 1.63 3.24
N SER A 109 -11.42 1.98 3.58
CA SER A 109 -12.33 1.04 4.27
C SER A 109 -12.85 -0.09 3.36
N SER A 110 -12.86 0.12 2.05
CA SER A 110 -13.27 -0.83 1.02
C SER A 110 -12.58 -0.48 -0.29
N TRP A 111 -12.43 -1.45 -1.18
CA TRP A 111 -11.72 -1.28 -2.45
C TRP A 111 -12.67 -1.60 -3.61
N GLU A 112 -12.52 -0.86 -4.71
CA GLU A 112 -13.26 -1.16 -5.93
C GLU A 112 -12.92 -2.56 -6.46
N LYS A 113 -13.87 -3.18 -7.17
CA LYS A 113 -13.70 -4.55 -7.68
C LYS A 113 -12.67 -4.59 -8.81
N GLU A 114 -12.66 -3.54 -9.62
CA GLU A 114 -11.70 -3.33 -10.68
C GLU A 114 -10.30 -3.03 -10.11
N ALA A 115 -9.28 -3.55 -10.78
CA ALA A 115 -7.88 -3.30 -10.46
C ALA A 115 -7.05 -3.29 -11.74
N VAL A 116 -5.92 -2.59 -11.72
CA VAL A 116 -5.00 -2.53 -12.87
C VAL A 116 -3.74 -3.31 -12.54
N GLN A 117 -3.46 -4.37 -13.30
CA GLN A 117 -2.18 -5.06 -13.23
C GLN A 117 -1.10 -4.20 -13.90
N LEU A 118 -0.15 -3.71 -13.12
CA LEU A 118 0.98 -2.93 -13.62
C LEU A 118 2.10 -3.84 -14.15
N TRP A 119 2.29 -5.00 -13.51
CA TRP A 119 3.27 -5.99 -13.93
C TRP A 119 2.87 -7.40 -13.48
N ALA A 120 2.73 -8.34 -14.41
CA ALA A 120 2.34 -9.72 -14.10
C ALA A 120 3.45 -10.54 -13.42
N GLY A 121 4.71 -10.25 -13.74
CA GLY A 121 5.88 -11.05 -13.33
C GLY A 121 6.41 -10.69 -11.93
N PRO A 122 7.64 -11.11 -11.61
CA PRO A 122 8.34 -10.70 -10.38
C PRO A 122 8.33 -9.18 -10.18
N SER A 123 7.81 -8.75 -9.03
CA SER A 123 7.67 -7.35 -8.65
C SER A 123 7.77 -7.19 -7.14
N CYS A 124 8.47 -6.16 -6.68
CA CYS A 124 8.78 -5.95 -5.28
C CYS A 124 8.29 -4.58 -4.80
N TYR A 125 9.21 -3.71 -4.37
CA TYR A 125 8.86 -2.47 -3.71
C TYR A 125 8.16 -1.56 -4.71
N SER A 126 7.23 -0.75 -4.22
CA SER A 126 6.60 0.31 -5.01
C SER A 126 6.39 1.56 -4.18
N SER A 127 6.42 2.71 -4.83
CA SER A 127 6.07 4.00 -4.24
C SER A 127 5.27 4.81 -5.26
N MET A 128 4.41 5.69 -4.77
CA MET A 128 3.45 6.43 -5.57
C MET A 128 3.59 7.92 -5.33
N THR A 129 3.31 8.71 -6.35
CA THR A 129 3.20 10.16 -6.23
C THR A 129 2.20 10.71 -7.24
N SER A 130 1.82 11.97 -7.08
CA SER A 130 1.09 12.73 -8.08
C SER A 130 1.58 14.17 -8.12
N LEU A 131 1.30 14.84 -9.23
CA LEU A 131 1.52 16.27 -9.30
C LEU A 131 0.43 16.99 -8.50
N VAL A 132 0.85 18.04 -7.79
CA VAL A 132 -0.01 18.92 -7.02
C VAL A 132 0.01 20.27 -7.73
N GLY A 133 -1.07 20.57 -8.44
CA GLY A 133 -1.18 21.77 -9.25
C GLY A 133 -2.62 22.02 -9.71
N GLU A 134 -2.91 23.27 -10.05
CA GLU A 134 -4.24 23.68 -10.54
C GLU A 134 -4.47 23.30 -12.01
N ALA A 135 -3.42 22.92 -12.73
CA ALA A 135 -3.53 22.50 -14.11
C ALA A 135 -4.35 21.21 -14.19
N ILE A 136 -5.33 21.19 -15.09
CA ILE A 136 -6.18 20.02 -15.34
C ILE A 136 -5.33 18.76 -15.63
N GLU A 137 -4.19 18.92 -16.29
CA GLU A 137 -3.28 17.80 -16.56
C GLU A 137 -2.68 17.17 -15.29
N ASP A 138 -2.37 17.96 -14.26
CA ASP A 138 -1.79 17.47 -13.00
C ASP A 138 -2.79 16.62 -12.20
N ARG A 139 -4.08 16.80 -12.46
CA ARG A 139 -5.18 16.06 -11.85
C ARG A 139 -5.43 14.71 -12.54
N LYS A 140 -4.98 14.54 -13.79
CA LYS A 140 -5.27 13.35 -14.61
C LYS A 140 -4.37 12.17 -14.32
N TYR A 141 -3.22 12.37 -13.67
CA TYR A 141 -2.21 11.32 -13.54
C TYR A 141 -1.79 11.04 -12.10
N ILE A 142 -1.50 9.76 -11.87
CA ILE A 142 -0.66 9.29 -10.78
C ILE A 142 0.58 8.61 -11.38
N TYR A 143 1.63 8.53 -10.57
CA TYR A 143 2.91 7.97 -10.97
C TYR A 143 3.33 6.90 -9.98
N VAL A 144 3.83 5.79 -10.50
CA VAL A 144 4.29 4.66 -9.70
C VAL A 144 5.71 4.33 -10.10
N ILE A 145 6.62 4.32 -9.13
CA ILE A 145 7.96 3.73 -9.29
C ILE A 145 7.99 2.37 -8.59
N TYR A 146 8.54 1.36 -9.22
CA TYR A 146 8.52 0.00 -8.69
C TYR A 146 9.65 -0.88 -9.19
N GLU A 147 10.01 -1.88 -8.38
CA GLU A 147 10.98 -2.91 -8.74
C GLU A 147 10.30 -4.04 -9.52
N LYS A 148 10.94 -4.49 -10.61
CA LYS A 148 10.46 -5.61 -11.41
C LYS A 148 11.58 -6.39 -12.09
N GLY A 149 11.24 -7.59 -12.55
CA GLY A 149 12.07 -8.36 -13.47
C GLY A 149 11.35 -9.56 -14.08
N HIS A 150 12.12 -10.42 -14.72
CA HIS A 150 11.65 -11.65 -15.37
C HIS A 150 11.90 -12.90 -14.54
N LYS A 151 13.04 -12.99 -13.83
CA LYS A 151 13.40 -14.14 -12.97
C LYS A 151 13.32 -13.77 -11.49
N SER A 152 13.76 -12.55 -11.15
CA SER A 152 13.73 -11.95 -9.83
C SER A 152 13.05 -10.60 -9.91
N CYS A 153 12.46 -10.14 -8.80
CA CYS A 153 11.90 -8.79 -8.74
C CYS A 153 12.96 -7.70 -8.61
N ILE A 154 14.19 -8.07 -8.22
CA ILE A 154 15.31 -7.13 -8.00
C ILE A 154 16.23 -7.15 -9.23
N GLU A 155 15.67 -6.75 -10.38
CA GLU A 155 16.42 -6.66 -11.65
C GLU A 155 16.45 -5.22 -12.17
N THR A 156 15.30 -4.56 -12.17
CA THR A 156 15.14 -3.20 -12.71
C THR A 156 14.17 -2.38 -11.88
N VAL A 157 14.35 -1.06 -11.90
CA VAL A 157 13.35 -0.10 -11.41
C VAL A 157 12.62 0.47 -12.62
N SER A 158 11.30 0.42 -12.59
CA SER A 158 10.40 0.91 -13.63
C SER A 158 9.56 2.07 -13.12
N PHE A 159 9.15 2.93 -14.04
CA PHE A 159 8.28 4.07 -13.77
C PHE A 159 7.03 3.98 -14.67
N ALA A 160 5.85 4.12 -14.08
CA ALA A 160 4.57 4.12 -14.77
C ALA A 160 3.85 5.45 -14.55
N LYS A 161 3.37 6.07 -15.63
CA LYS A 161 2.43 7.19 -15.63
C LYS A 161 1.04 6.65 -15.94
N ILE A 162 0.09 6.83 -15.03
CA ILE A 162 -1.24 6.21 -15.11
C ILE A 162 -2.29 7.32 -15.23
N HIS A 163 -3.10 7.26 -16.29
CA HIS A 163 -4.21 8.20 -16.51
C HIS A 163 -5.47 7.71 -15.79
N LEU A 164 -6.02 8.52 -14.89
CA LEU A 164 -7.09 8.13 -13.97
C LEU A 164 -8.47 7.99 -14.63
N TYR A 165 -8.76 8.79 -15.66
CA TYR A 165 -10.12 8.90 -16.21
C TYR A 165 -10.39 8.05 -17.45
N GLY A 166 -9.44 7.21 -17.88
CA GLY A 166 -9.46 6.57 -19.19
C GLY A 166 -9.37 7.60 -20.33
N GLY A 167 -8.51 7.39 -21.32
CA GLY A 167 -8.36 8.33 -22.42
C GLY A 167 -9.64 8.41 -23.27
N ARG A 168 -10.27 9.59 -23.32
CA ARG A 168 -10.72 10.18 -24.57
C ARG A 168 -9.91 11.42 -24.82
#